data_AF-A0AAE8M394-F1
#
_entry.id   AF-A0AAE8M394-F1
#
_cell.length_a   1.000
_cell.length_b   1.000
_cell.length_c   1.000
_cell.angle_alpha   90.00
_cell.angle_beta   90.00
_cell.angle_gamma   90.00
#
_symmetry.space_group_name_H-M   'P 1'
#
loop_
_entity.id
_entity.type
_entity.pdbx_description
1 polymer ?
#
loop_
_entity_poly.entity_id
_entity_poly.type
_entity_poly.pdbx_seq_one_letter_code
_entity_poly.pdbx_strand_id
1 'polypeptide(L)'
;MTTILHSSSYSRLCFLLANARQVPDMKSSNQLVILPKKAKWQRASRPKVRTGCLTCEFSIDDLTHLKCDEEKPTCRRCRDGRVKCDGYATPDKKQLQQRAMPMPVNFHSILSLNPRVADTSIESCYFHHFHHWTSTQLTCAPGSSNFYLTYVLPLAHTCEPIKHAIIAVGAAHRFFMAGQQTCSPLQQLKSLSMQQYNKAISRIIPHMCLDSAFDIQCTLVCCLLFVAFEGINGRYAESIRHIRAGVRLLSSPALIDAAREEKSVMKLTEMFSNLGVEASMFMEDTIIPDIRSGSIDALYGTDISDQPFRDLDEAAGALRKLDVKAVDIMDQEPCPNETTHGSPCSRECMEPWEKEFFDGLWNDLDVKFEEWDSRFELTKRHIATWDYQDLHSPQLIYLTLQQKFWRMCMSWGKEEYAEPDSTAVEHFLDAAEIFAQTVLIPGQNSFSLDGDLISSLSLVVWTCSDPILRHRALDLLRTLNRREGIWDSREIVELHEATLALEDPTSWYRKEIPGGVPGYVAELAKHSTRAGLYKSGLLAPDFVRIQS
;
A
#
# COMPACT_ATOMS: atom_id res chain seq x y z
N MET A 1 36.82 22.43 -8.06
CA MET A 1 36.06 22.18 -6.82
C MET A 1 35.12 21.06 -7.16
N THR A 2 35.59 19.85 -6.92
CA THR A 2 35.11 18.59 -7.48
C THR A 2 34.38 17.89 -6.37
N THR A 3 33.04 17.92 -6.39
CA THR A 3 32.22 17.27 -5.37
C THR A 3 32.07 15.81 -5.76
N ILE A 4 32.88 14.98 -5.11
CA ILE A 4 32.85 13.51 -5.17
C ILE A 4 31.64 13.08 -4.32
N LEU A 5 30.68 12.38 -4.93
CA LEU A 5 29.47 11.88 -4.29
C LEU A 5 29.32 10.39 -4.68
N HIS A 6 29.30 9.52 -3.68
CA HIS A 6 29.42 8.06 -3.77
C HIS A 6 28.15 7.34 -3.33
N SER A 7 28.00 6.11 -3.83
CA SER A 7 26.73 5.44 -4.06
C SER A 7 26.51 4.08 -3.44
N SER A 8 25.29 3.84 -2.95
CA SER A 8 24.86 2.53 -2.43
C SER A 8 23.33 2.48 -2.29
N SER A 9 22.60 1.74 -3.14
CA SER A 9 21.20 1.35 -2.80
C SER A 9 20.77 0.00 -3.32
N TYR A 10 21.33 -0.49 -4.42
CA TYR A 10 21.09 -1.89 -4.82
C TYR A 10 21.99 -2.87 -4.07
N SER A 11 23.20 -2.43 -3.69
CA SER A 11 24.03 -3.11 -2.66
C SER A 11 23.29 -3.17 -1.31
N ARG A 12 22.52 -2.13 -0.96
CA ARG A 12 21.72 -2.08 0.29
C ARG A 12 20.58 -3.09 0.33
N LEU A 13 19.97 -3.47 -0.80
CA LEU A 13 18.97 -4.56 -0.81
C LEU A 13 19.60 -5.95 -0.66
N CYS A 14 20.82 -6.17 -1.15
CA CYS A 14 21.59 -7.37 -0.82
C CYS A 14 22.04 -7.35 0.66
N PHE A 15 22.34 -6.17 1.20
CA PHE A 15 22.72 -5.94 2.60
C PHE A 15 21.55 -6.05 3.60
N LEU A 16 20.33 -5.65 3.20
CA LEU A 16 19.06 -5.84 3.91
C LEU A 16 18.87 -7.28 4.38
N LEU A 17 19.41 -8.22 3.61
CA LEU A 17 18.90 -9.57 3.52
C LEU A 17 19.94 -10.60 3.97
N ALA A 18 21.24 -10.32 3.82
CA ALA A 18 22.31 -11.16 4.36
C ALA A 18 22.38 -11.20 5.90
N ASN A 19 21.64 -10.33 6.62
CA ASN A 19 21.81 -10.10 8.06
C ASN A 19 20.58 -10.38 8.93
N ALA A 20 19.46 -10.86 8.37
CA ALA A 20 18.37 -11.42 9.16
C ALA A 20 18.76 -12.83 9.66
N ARG A 21 18.86 -13.04 10.98
CA ARG A 21 18.83 -14.38 11.62
C ARG A 21 18.46 -14.21 13.10
N GLN A 22 17.43 -14.89 13.60
CA GLN A 22 17.37 -16.34 13.83
C GLN A 22 15.97 -16.74 14.36
N VAL A 23 15.30 -17.72 13.74
CA VAL A 23 14.18 -18.45 14.37
C VAL A 23 14.76 -19.39 15.43
N PRO A 24 14.31 -19.34 16.71
CA PRO A 24 14.73 -20.33 17.69
C PRO A 24 14.19 -21.71 17.32
N ASP A 25 15.13 -22.66 17.23
CA ASP A 25 14.94 -24.08 17.00
C ASP A 25 13.85 -24.66 17.92
N MET A 26 12.62 -24.83 17.42
CA MET A 26 11.54 -25.46 18.17
C MET A 26 11.70 -26.98 18.08
N LYS A 27 12.52 -27.52 19.00
CA LYS A 27 12.59 -28.95 19.30
C LYS A 27 11.19 -29.52 19.47
N SER A 28 10.89 -30.57 18.70
CA SER A 28 9.68 -31.36 18.85
C SER A 28 9.55 -31.86 20.30
N SER A 29 8.65 -31.24 21.06
CA SER A 29 8.23 -31.76 22.35
C SER A 29 6.77 -32.14 22.24
N ASN A 30 6.53 -33.45 22.10
CA ASN A 30 5.25 -34.05 22.38
C ASN A 30 4.87 -33.72 23.83
N GLN A 31 3.99 -32.75 24.03
CA GLN A 31 3.27 -32.58 25.29
C GLN A 31 1.77 -32.66 25.04
N LEU A 32 1.18 -33.68 25.67
CA LEU A 32 -0.24 -33.89 25.82
C LEU A 32 -0.92 -32.62 26.35
N VAL A 33 -1.76 -32.02 25.53
CA VAL A 33 -2.64 -30.92 25.92
C VAL A 33 -3.66 -31.44 26.94
N ILE A 34 -3.50 -31.03 28.20
CA ILE A 34 -4.54 -31.17 29.22
C ILE A 34 -5.63 -30.15 28.89
N LEU A 35 -6.79 -30.65 28.45
CA LEU A 35 -7.98 -29.84 28.19
C LEU A 35 -8.45 -29.13 29.48
N PRO A 36 -8.61 -27.79 29.50
CA PRO A 36 -9.26 -27.11 30.62
C PRO A 36 -10.75 -27.46 30.68
N LYS A 37 -11.25 -27.60 31.93
CA LYS A 37 -12.62 -27.99 32.27
C LYS A 37 -13.66 -27.06 31.61
N LYS A 38 -14.68 -27.68 30.99
CA LYS A 38 -15.87 -27.02 30.42
C LYS A 38 -16.45 -25.99 31.38
N ALA A 39 -16.41 -24.72 31.01
CA ALA A 39 -17.26 -23.70 31.62
C ALA A 39 -18.73 -24.02 31.32
N LYS A 40 -19.58 -23.96 32.35
CA LYS A 40 -21.03 -24.19 32.24
C LYS A 40 -21.64 -23.05 31.40
N TRP A 41 -22.33 -23.42 30.33
CA TRP A 41 -23.05 -22.50 29.46
C TRP A 41 -24.23 -21.88 30.21
N GLN A 42 -24.19 -20.57 30.45
CA GLN A 42 -25.39 -19.80 30.74
C GLN A 42 -26.11 -19.50 29.42
N ARG A 43 -27.43 -19.70 29.41
CA ARG A 43 -28.28 -19.46 28.24
C ARG A 43 -28.28 -17.96 27.92
N ALA A 44 -28.02 -17.61 26.65
CA ALA A 44 -28.07 -16.23 26.17
C ALA A 44 -29.42 -15.58 26.52
N SER A 45 -29.38 -14.48 27.27
CA SER A 45 -30.53 -13.60 27.49
C SER A 45 -30.77 -12.81 26.22
N ARG A 46 -31.79 -13.19 25.45
CA ARG A 46 -32.28 -12.37 24.32
C ARG A 46 -33.19 -11.27 24.88
N PRO A 47 -33.11 -10.03 24.36
CA PRO A 47 -34.06 -8.98 24.70
C PRO A 47 -35.50 -9.47 24.45
N LYS A 48 -36.41 -9.34 25.44
CA LYS A 48 -37.84 -9.62 25.25
C LYS A 48 -38.38 -8.63 24.20
N VAL A 49 -38.67 -9.12 22.99
CA VAL A 49 -39.31 -8.33 21.94
C VAL A 49 -40.80 -8.15 22.31
N ARG A 50 -41.23 -6.91 22.55
CA ARG A 50 -42.60 -6.54 22.95
C ARG A 50 -43.48 -6.25 21.73
N THR A 51 -43.87 -7.28 21.00
CA THR A 51 -44.69 -7.16 19.78
C THR A 51 -46.08 -7.79 19.91
N GLY A 52 -46.37 -8.49 21.02
CA GLY A 52 -47.67 -9.07 21.31
C GLY A 52 -48.76 -8.03 21.64
N CYS A 53 -50.03 -8.42 21.57
CA CYS A 53 -51.11 -7.55 22.05
C CYS A 53 -51.00 -7.37 23.58
N LEU A 54 -51.47 -6.23 24.08
CA LEU A 54 -51.35 -5.86 25.49
C LEU A 54 -51.96 -6.92 26.41
N THR A 55 -53.12 -7.48 26.05
CA THR A 55 -53.78 -8.56 26.81
C THR A 55 -52.94 -9.84 26.89
N CYS A 56 -52.23 -10.19 25.81
CA CYS A 56 -51.31 -11.34 25.82
C CYS A 56 -50.00 -11.04 26.54
N GLU A 57 -49.54 -9.78 26.54
CA GLU A 57 -48.33 -9.36 27.25
C GLU A 57 -48.55 -9.40 28.77
N PHE A 58 -49.69 -8.91 29.26
CA PHE A 58 -50.07 -8.99 30.68
C PHE A 58 -50.23 -10.44 31.17
N SER A 59 -50.70 -11.37 30.32
CA SER A 59 -50.83 -12.78 30.70
C SER A 59 -49.53 -13.58 30.59
N ILE A 60 -48.48 -13.05 29.94
CA ILE A 60 -47.16 -13.68 29.84
C ILE A 60 -46.37 -13.58 31.15
N ASP A 61 -46.60 -12.54 31.95
CA ASP A 61 -45.84 -12.33 33.20
C ASP A 61 -46.43 -13.11 34.41
N ASP A 62 -47.66 -13.64 34.33
CA ASP A 62 -48.36 -14.32 35.45
C ASP A 62 -48.80 -15.78 35.15
N LEU A 63 -47.85 -16.69 34.86
CA LEU A 63 -48.05 -18.16 34.76
C LEU A 63 -48.62 -18.71 33.43
N THR A 64 -47.83 -18.64 32.35
CA THR A 64 -47.53 -19.72 31.38
C THR A 64 -46.84 -19.05 30.17
N HIS A 65 -45.65 -19.50 29.77
CA HIS A 65 -44.88 -18.94 28.65
C HIS A 65 -45.57 -19.18 27.30
N LEU A 66 -46.58 -18.38 26.99
CA LEU A 66 -47.45 -18.62 25.85
C LEU A 66 -47.56 -17.35 25.00
N LYS A 67 -46.93 -17.39 23.82
CA LYS A 67 -46.70 -16.25 22.92
C LYS A 67 -47.99 -15.78 22.21
N CYS A 68 -48.06 -14.49 21.91
CA CYS A 68 -49.08 -13.91 21.03
C CYS A 68 -48.78 -14.24 19.57
N ASP A 69 -49.82 -14.44 18.76
CA ASP A 69 -49.74 -14.69 17.31
C ASP A 69 -49.70 -13.42 16.45
N GLU A 70 -49.85 -12.24 17.06
CA GLU A 70 -49.70 -10.92 16.41
C GLU A 70 -50.70 -10.59 15.27
N GLU A 71 -51.78 -11.38 15.10
CA GLU A 71 -52.85 -11.10 14.12
C GLU A 71 -53.64 -9.81 14.47
N LYS A 72 -53.83 -8.91 13.50
CA LYS A 72 -54.54 -7.62 13.66
C LYS A 72 -55.90 -7.66 12.94
N PRO A 73 -56.97 -7.05 13.49
CA PRO A 73 -56.98 -6.13 14.64
C PRO A 73 -57.02 -6.82 16.01
N THR A 74 -57.37 -8.11 16.07
CA THR A 74 -57.43 -8.90 17.30
C THR A 74 -56.73 -10.26 17.10
N CYS A 75 -55.84 -10.61 18.03
CA CYS A 75 -55.10 -11.88 17.95
C CYS A 75 -56.05 -13.09 18.09
N ARG A 76 -55.71 -14.21 17.46
CA ARG A 76 -56.57 -15.41 17.48
C ARG A 76 -56.83 -15.89 18.89
N ARG A 77 -55.84 -15.77 19.78
CA ARG A 77 -55.98 -16.27 21.14
C ARG A 77 -57.00 -15.49 21.97
N CYS A 78 -57.03 -14.16 21.85
CA CYS A 78 -58.08 -13.38 22.51
C CYS A 78 -59.46 -13.69 21.90
N ARG A 79 -59.52 -13.90 20.58
CA ARG A 79 -60.75 -14.30 19.88
C ARG A 79 -61.28 -15.65 20.39
N ASP A 80 -60.44 -16.66 20.42
CA ASP A 80 -60.82 -18.03 20.77
C ASP A 80 -61.04 -18.20 22.28
N GLY A 81 -60.26 -17.48 23.10
CA GLY A 81 -60.42 -17.41 24.55
C GLY A 81 -61.63 -16.57 25.00
N ARG A 82 -62.35 -15.93 24.06
CA ARG A 82 -63.45 -14.97 24.32
C ARG A 82 -63.08 -13.88 25.33
N VAL A 83 -61.82 -13.45 25.33
CA VAL A 83 -61.34 -12.33 26.14
C VAL A 83 -61.20 -11.11 25.22
N LYS A 84 -61.68 -9.95 25.68
CA LYS A 84 -61.54 -8.71 24.92
C LYS A 84 -60.05 -8.39 24.72
N CYS A 85 -59.63 -8.26 23.45
CA CYS A 85 -58.25 -7.89 23.12
C CYS A 85 -58.10 -6.36 23.20
N ASP A 86 -57.16 -5.90 24.01
CA ASP A 86 -56.87 -4.47 24.21
C ASP A 86 -55.98 -3.89 23.10
N GLY A 87 -55.72 -4.67 22.06
CA GLY A 87 -54.95 -4.25 20.89
C GLY A 87 -53.44 -4.21 21.12
N TYR A 88 -52.73 -3.62 20.16
CA TYR A 88 -51.27 -3.52 20.16
C TYR A 88 -50.84 -2.11 20.56
N ALA A 89 -49.77 -1.99 21.33
CA ALA A 89 -49.21 -0.69 21.73
C ALA A 89 -48.86 0.14 20.48
N THR A 90 -49.33 1.38 20.43
CA THR A 90 -48.89 2.35 19.42
C THR A 90 -47.67 3.10 19.99
N PRO A 91 -46.57 3.26 19.24
CA PRO A 91 -45.37 3.91 19.77
C PRO A 91 -45.66 5.40 20.07
N ASP A 92 -45.48 5.78 21.33
CA ASP A 92 -45.74 7.13 21.84
C ASP A 92 -44.66 8.11 21.32
N LYS A 93 -45.10 9.18 20.64
CA LYS A 93 -44.24 10.10 19.87
C LYS A 93 -43.32 10.97 20.74
N LYS A 94 -43.36 10.85 22.07
CA LYS A 94 -42.58 11.69 23.01
C LYS A 94 -41.29 11.06 23.54
N GLN A 95 -41.00 9.78 23.23
CA GLN A 95 -39.70 9.15 23.60
C GLN A 95 -38.64 9.17 22.48
N LEU A 96 -38.94 9.74 21.31
CA LEU A 96 -38.00 9.86 20.19
C LEU A 96 -37.06 11.08 20.26
N GLN A 97 -37.19 11.95 21.26
CA GLN A 97 -36.41 13.20 21.37
C GLN A 97 -35.31 13.22 22.45
N GLN A 98 -35.10 12.14 23.21
CA GLN A 98 -34.07 12.09 24.26
C GLN A 98 -32.96 11.03 24.04
N ARG A 99 -32.91 10.41 22.86
CA ARG A 99 -31.85 9.45 22.49
C ARG A 99 -30.94 9.91 21.34
N ALA A 100 -31.07 11.16 20.91
CA ALA A 100 -30.14 11.78 19.97
C ALA A 100 -29.33 12.86 20.69
N MET A 101 -28.35 12.45 21.49
CA MET A 101 -27.15 13.25 21.64
C MET A 101 -26.26 12.93 20.43
N PRO A 102 -25.99 13.87 19.52
CA PRO A 102 -24.98 13.65 18.51
C PRO A 102 -23.63 13.61 19.24
N MET A 103 -22.99 12.44 19.23
CA MET A 103 -21.53 12.41 19.23
C MET A 103 -21.07 13.30 18.08
N PRO A 104 -20.05 14.17 18.24
CA PRO A 104 -19.53 14.95 17.13
C PRO A 104 -18.79 13.98 16.20
N VAL A 105 -19.54 13.36 15.30
CA VAL A 105 -18.98 12.77 14.10
C VAL A 105 -18.79 13.97 13.17
N ASN A 106 -17.55 14.41 13.02
CA ASN A 106 -17.14 15.37 12.01
C ASN A 106 -17.37 14.74 10.62
N PHE A 107 -18.63 14.63 10.22
CA PHE A 107 -18.95 14.66 8.81
C PHE A 107 -18.71 16.10 8.39
N HIS A 108 -17.59 16.34 7.70
CA HIS A 108 -17.49 17.49 6.83
C HIS A 108 -18.82 17.61 6.09
N SER A 109 -19.50 18.73 6.32
CA SER A 109 -20.80 19.02 5.73
C SER A 109 -20.72 18.69 4.25
N ILE A 110 -21.73 17.99 3.72
CA ILE A 110 -21.92 17.80 2.28
C ILE A 110 -22.08 19.21 1.70
N LEU A 111 -20.94 19.85 1.40
CA LEU A 111 -20.84 21.07 0.64
C LEU A 111 -21.53 20.75 -0.67
N SER A 112 -22.54 21.56 -1.00
CA SER A 112 -23.29 21.52 -2.25
C SER A 112 -22.34 21.21 -3.42
N LEU A 113 -22.31 19.96 -3.86
CA LEU A 113 -21.42 19.48 -4.93
C LEU A 113 -21.66 20.39 -6.13
N ASN A 114 -20.63 21.12 -6.54
CA ASN A 114 -20.74 21.99 -7.71
C ASN A 114 -21.09 21.11 -8.92
N PRO A 115 -22.24 21.29 -9.58
CA PRO A 115 -22.68 20.40 -10.65
C PRO A 115 -21.80 20.49 -11.90
N ARG A 116 -20.88 21.47 -11.96
CA ARG A 116 -19.89 21.63 -13.04
C ARG A 116 -18.47 21.46 -12.49
N VAL A 117 -18.03 20.21 -12.39
CA VAL A 117 -16.64 19.86 -12.04
C VAL A 117 -15.69 20.02 -13.23
N ALA A 118 -16.24 20.10 -14.44
CA ALA A 118 -15.49 20.22 -15.67
C ALA A 118 -16.04 21.37 -16.50
N ASP A 119 -15.15 22.14 -17.14
CA ASP A 119 -15.52 23.30 -17.95
C ASP A 119 -15.91 22.86 -19.37
N THR A 120 -15.43 21.70 -19.81
CA THR A 120 -15.74 21.10 -21.12
C THR A 120 -16.23 19.65 -21.02
N SER A 121 -16.93 19.18 -22.06
CA SER A 121 -17.38 17.78 -22.17
C SER A 121 -16.21 16.78 -22.15
N ILE A 122 -15.07 17.18 -22.70
CA ILE A 122 -13.84 16.38 -22.75
C ILE A 122 -13.23 16.25 -21.34
N GLU A 123 -13.15 17.35 -20.60
CA GLU A 123 -12.68 17.32 -19.20
C GLU A 123 -13.60 16.46 -18.31
N SER A 124 -14.91 16.54 -18.51
CA SER A 124 -15.88 15.70 -17.79
C SER A 124 -15.65 14.21 -18.07
N CYS A 125 -15.33 13.85 -19.31
CA CYS A 125 -15.01 12.47 -19.67
C CYS A 125 -13.80 11.93 -18.90
N TYR A 126 -12.72 12.72 -18.74
CA TYR A 126 -11.54 12.28 -18.00
C TYR A 126 -11.70 12.31 -16.50
N PHE A 127 -12.49 13.25 -15.97
CA PHE A 127 -12.88 13.21 -14.56
C PHE A 127 -13.67 11.93 -14.25
N HIS A 128 -14.62 11.56 -15.12
CA HIS A 128 -15.37 10.31 -14.98
C HIS A 128 -14.47 9.08 -15.19
N HIS A 129 -13.50 9.15 -16.11
CA HIS A 129 -12.51 8.10 -16.28
C HIS A 129 -11.67 7.90 -15.02
N PHE A 130 -11.31 9.00 -14.36
CA PHE A 130 -10.63 8.94 -13.07
C PHE A 130 -11.50 8.25 -12.02
N HIS A 131 -12.76 8.67 -11.89
CA HIS A 131 -13.68 8.14 -10.90
C HIS A 131 -13.95 6.64 -11.03
N HIS A 132 -14.13 6.12 -12.25
CA HIS A 132 -14.57 4.74 -12.44
C HIS A 132 -13.41 3.74 -12.65
N TRP A 133 -12.28 4.17 -13.22
CA TRP A 133 -11.16 3.27 -13.54
C TRP A 133 -9.84 3.65 -12.88
N THR A 134 -9.51 4.94 -12.81
CA THR A 134 -8.15 5.32 -12.38
C THR A 134 -8.01 5.20 -10.86
N SER A 135 -8.99 5.71 -10.11
CA SER A 135 -9.03 5.61 -8.64
C SER A 135 -8.96 4.17 -8.12
N THR A 136 -9.52 3.21 -8.86
CA THR A 136 -9.58 1.79 -8.50
C THR A 136 -8.32 1.01 -8.90
N GLN A 137 -7.53 1.51 -9.86
CA GLN A 137 -6.24 0.92 -10.23
C GLN A 137 -5.07 1.54 -9.47
N LEU A 138 -5.18 2.80 -9.02
CA LEU A 138 -4.13 3.46 -8.25
C LEU A 138 -3.87 2.80 -6.89
N THR A 139 -4.84 2.07 -6.33
CA THR A 139 -4.71 1.38 -5.04
C THR A 139 -5.52 0.09 -4.97
N CYS A 140 -5.04 -0.89 -4.21
CA CYS A 140 -5.75 -2.14 -3.91
C CYS A 140 -6.84 -1.97 -2.83
N ALA A 141 -6.90 -0.82 -2.15
CA ALA A 141 -7.90 -0.55 -1.11
C ALA A 141 -9.32 -0.40 -1.71
N PRO A 142 -10.31 -1.19 -1.25
CA PRO A 142 -11.66 -1.18 -1.82
C PRO A 142 -12.56 -0.12 -1.17
N GLY A 143 -13.59 0.31 -1.91
CA GLY A 143 -14.75 1.04 -1.37
C GLY A 143 -14.39 2.22 -0.47
N SER A 144 -14.81 2.16 0.80
CA SER A 144 -14.58 3.22 1.80
C SER A 144 -13.13 3.37 2.26
N SER A 145 -12.27 2.40 1.97
CA SER A 145 -10.82 2.48 2.22
C SER A 145 -10.05 3.10 1.06
N ASN A 146 -10.70 3.24 -0.11
CA ASN A 146 -10.09 3.90 -1.27
C ASN A 146 -10.01 5.42 -1.03
N PHE A 147 -8.78 5.90 -0.80
CA PHE A 147 -8.49 7.31 -0.53
C PHE A 147 -8.93 8.24 -1.67
N TYR A 148 -8.77 7.80 -2.93
CA TYR A 148 -9.13 8.61 -4.09
C TYR A 148 -10.65 8.80 -4.22
N LEU A 149 -11.43 7.75 -3.93
CA LEU A 149 -12.90 7.79 -3.93
C LEU A 149 -13.46 8.60 -2.77
N THR A 150 -12.94 8.37 -1.57
CA THR A 150 -13.53 8.92 -0.34
C THR A 150 -13.07 10.34 -0.02
N TYR A 151 -11.90 10.75 -0.48
CA TYR A 151 -11.30 12.03 -0.12
C TYR A 151 -10.92 12.89 -1.33
N VAL A 152 -10.11 12.38 -2.24
CA VAL A 152 -9.56 13.17 -3.36
C VAL A 152 -10.65 13.66 -4.32
N LEU A 153 -11.61 12.80 -4.67
CA LEU A 153 -12.72 13.17 -5.55
C LEU A 153 -13.64 14.24 -4.94
N PRO A 154 -14.15 14.11 -3.70
CA PRO A 154 -14.87 15.19 -3.04
C PRO A 154 -14.09 16.50 -2.98
N LEU A 155 -12.79 16.44 -2.67
CA LEU A 155 -11.93 17.62 -2.55
C LEU A 155 -11.76 18.36 -3.90
N ALA A 156 -11.85 17.65 -5.03
CA ALA A 156 -11.78 18.26 -6.35
C ALA A 156 -12.93 19.22 -6.66
N HIS A 157 -14.07 19.13 -5.95
CA HIS A 157 -15.18 20.06 -6.13
C HIS A 157 -14.92 21.43 -5.50
N THR A 158 -13.98 21.50 -4.55
CA THR A 158 -13.67 22.72 -3.79
C THR A 158 -12.24 23.23 -4.05
N CYS A 159 -11.35 22.37 -4.54
CA CYS A 159 -9.95 22.70 -4.80
C CYS A 159 -9.61 22.60 -6.31
N GLU A 160 -9.42 23.75 -6.96
CA GLU A 160 -9.11 23.83 -8.40
C GLU A 160 -7.83 23.09 -8.84
N PRO A 161 -6.67 23.16 -8.16
CA PRO A 161 -5.49 22.44 -8.60
C PRO A 161 -5.72 20.91 -8.60
N ILE A 162 -6.46 20.39 -7.62
CA ILE A 162 -6.79 18.96 -7.52
C ILE A 162 -7.74 18.55 -8.64
N LYS A 163 -8.76 19.35 -8.97
CA LYS A 163 -9.62 19.15 -10.15
C LYS A 163 -8.78 18.95 -11.42
N HIS A 164 -7.87 19.88 -11.69
CA HIS A 164 -7.03 19.82 -12.88
C HIS A 164 -6.08 18.61 -12.87
N ALA A 165 -5.51 18.26 -11.71
CA ALA A 165 -4.65 17.10 -11.55
C ALA A 165 -5.43 15.78 -11.81
N ILE A 166 -6.65 15.64 -11.28
CA ILE A 166 -7.52 14.48 -11.54
C ILE A 166 -7.79 14.29 -13.03
N ILE A 167 -8.16 15.38 -13.73
CA ILE A 167 -8.43 15.34 -15.17
C ILE A 167 -7.16 14.95 -15.94
N ALA A 168 -6.00 15.50 -15.56
CA ALA A 168 -4.72 15.20 -16.18
C ALA A 168 -4.36 13.70 -16.03
N VAL A 169 -4.48 13.17 -14.81
CA VAL A 169 -4.20 11.76 -14.50
C VAL A 169 -5.19 10.84 -15.20
N GLY A 170 -6.49 11.15 -15.18
CA GLY A 170 -7.51 10.38 -15.89
C GLY A 170 -7.27 10.33 -17.40
N ALA A 171 -6.85 11.43 -18.01
CA ALA A 171 -6.49 11.49 -19.42
C ALA A 171 -5.21 10.68 -19.74
N ALA A 172 -4.16 10.84 -18.93
CA ALA A 172 -2.91 10.09 -19.09
C ALA A 172 -3.11 8.59 -18.90
N HIS A 173 -3.88 8.19 -17.88
CA HIS A 173 -4.19 6.79 -17.59
C HIS A 173 -4.96 6.14 -18.73
N ARG A 174 -6.00 6.80 -19.28
CA ARG A 174 -6.75 6.28 -20.43
C ARG A 174 -5.87 6.07 -21.65
N PHE A 175 -4.94 6.99 -21.91
CA PHE A 175 -3.97 6.84 -22.99
C PHE A 175 -3.02 5.66 -22.72
N PHE A 176 -2.53 5.53 -21.50
CA PHE A 176 -1.64 4.44 -21.09
C PHE A 176 -2.29 3.06 -21.25
N MET A 177 -3.54 2.89 -20.82
CA MET A 177 -4.30 1.64 -20.99
C MET A 177 -4.48 1.24 -22.47
N ALA A 178 -4.63 2.22 -23.37
CA ALA A 178 -4.84 1.97 -24.80
C ALA A 178 -3.58 1.50 -25.55
N GLY A 179 -2.40 1.59 -24.93
CA GLY A 179 -1.13 1.18 -25.54
C GLY A 179 -0.63 2.08 -26.67
N GLN A 180 0.63 1.89 -27.07
CA GLN A 180 1.34 2.74 -28.04
C GLN A 180 0.84 2.60 -29.51
N GLN A 181 -0.10 1.69 -29.80
CA GLN A 181 -0.51 1.35 -31.18
C GLN A 181 -1.66 2.16 -31.77
N THR A 182 -2.02 3.31 -31.20
CA THR A 182 -3.28 3.98 -31.56
C THR A 182 -3.04 5.36 -32.18
N CYS A 183 -3.53 5.51 -33.41
CA CYS A 183 -3.33 6.64 -34.32
C CYS A 183 -3.92 7.99 -33.82
N SER A 184 -3.81 9.02 -34.68
CA SER A 184 -3.92 10.48 -34.48
C SER A 184 -4.88 11.10 -33.44
N PRO A 185 -6.08 10.58 -33.09
CA PRO A 185 -6.94 11.25 -32.10
C PRO A 185 -6.38 11.24 -30.67
N LEU A 186 -5.50 10.30 -30.34
CA LEU A 186 -4.97 10.14 -28.98
C LEU A 186 -3.76 11.05 -28.67
N GLN A 187 -3.09 11.56 -29.71
CA GLN A 187 -2.01 12.54 -29.54
C GLN A 187 -2.56 13.89 -29.05
N GLN A 188 -3.78 14.25 -29.45
CA GLN A 188 -4.51 15.40 -28.89
C GLN A 188 -4.77 15.20 -27.39
N LEU A 189 -5.01 13.97 -26.94
CA LEU A 189 -5.22 13.68 -25.52
C LEU A 189 -3.95 13.85 -24.69
N LYS A 190 -2.79 13.49 -25.25
CA LYS A 190 -1.51 13.77 -24.61
C LYS A 190 -1.26 15.28 -24.44
N SER A 191 -1.67 16.09 -25.43
CA SER A 191 -1.57 17.55 -25.32
C SER A 191 -2.52 18.10 -24.24
N LEU A 192 -3.75 17.58 -24.17
CA LEU A 192 -4.73 17.99 -23.16
C LEU A 192 -4.29 17.58 -21.75
N SER A 193 -3.80 16.36 -21.57
CA SER A 193 -3.34 15.85 -20.27
C SER A 193 -2.21 16.73 -19.72
N MET A 194 -1.24 17.08 -20.56
CA MET A 194 -0.15 18.01 -20.22
C MET A 194 -0.66 19.43 -19.93
N GLN A 195 -1.64 19.93 -20.67
CA GLN A 195 -2.24 21.24 -20.39
C GLN A 195 -2.92 21.27 -19.01
N GLN A 196 -3.67 20.23 -18.66
CA GLN A 196 -4.34 20.12 -17.35
C GLN A 196 -3.32 19.95 -16.22
N TYR A 197 -2.26 19.18 -16.43
CA TYR A 197 -1.13 19.07 -15.51
C TYR A 197 -0.48 20.43 -15.24
N ASN A 198 -0.16 21.20 -16.28
CA ASN A 198 0.41 22.54 -16.14
C ASN A 198 -0.55 23.53 -15.47
N LYS A 199 -1.86 23.44 -15.75
CA LYS A 199 -2.88 24.21 -15.04
C LYS A 199 -2.86 23.87 -13.55
N ALA A 200 -2.82 22.59 -13.18
CA ALA A 200 -2.75 22.16 -11.78
C ALA A 200 -1.52 22.74 -11.07
N ILE A 201 -0.34 22.68 -11.70
CA ILE A 201 0.89 23.31 -11.18
C ILE A 201 0.71 24.81 -10.97
N SER A 202 0.20 25.52 -11.98
CA SER A 202 0.01 26.98 -11.88
C SER A 202 -0.94 27.38 -10.75
N ARG A 203 -1.91 26.51 -10.43
CA ARG A 203 -2.93 26.75 -9.41
C ARG A 203 -2.51 26.31 -8.01
N ILE A 204 -1.56 25.38 -7.88
CA ILE A 204 -1.07 24.93 -6.55
C ILE A 204 0.03 25.84 -5.98
N ILE A 205 0.80 26.55 -6.83
CA ILE A 205 1.87 27.46 -6.38
C ILE A 205 1.41 28.43 -5.27
N PRO A 206 0.24 29.08 -5.35
CA PRO A 206 -0.24 29.96 -4.28
C PRO A 206 -0.50 29.23 -2.95
N HIS A 207 -0.96 27.98 -2.98
CA HIS A 207 -1.19 27.16 -1.78
C HIS A 207 0.13 26.80 -1.08
N MET A 208 1.22 26.63 -1.84
CA MET A 208 2.55 26.33 -1.29
C MET A 208 3.16 27.51 -0.51
N CYS A 209 2.60 28.71 -0.62
CA CYS A 209 3.04 29.89 0.12
C CYS A 209 2.30 30.07 1.45
N LEU A 210 1.35 29.18 1.77
CA LEU A 210 0.51 29.23 2.95
C LEU A 210 0.89 28.10 3.91
N ASP A 211 0.97 28.41 5.20
CA ASP A 211 1.37 27.45 6.25
C ASP A 211 0.15 26.75 6.92
N SER A 212 -1.02 26.76 6.27
CA SER A 212 -2.20 26.10 6.83
C SER A 212 -2.15 24.59 6.59
N ALA A 213 -2.65 23.79 7.56
CA ALA A 213 -2.71 22.34 7.42
C ALA A 213 -3.50 21.90 6.17
N PHE A 214 -4.58 22.63 5.83
CA PHE A 214 -5.40 22.37 4.65
C PHE A 214 -4.64 22.64 3.33
N ASP A 215 -3.83 23.70 3.26
CA ASP A 215 -3.05 24.03 2.06
C ASP A 215 -1.91 23.03 1.85
N ILE A 216 -1.25 22.61 2.93
CA ILE A 216 -0.25 21.53 2.91
C ILE A 216 -0.90 20.22 2.44
N GLN A 217 -2.07 19.88 2.97
CA GLN A 217 -2.83 18.70 2.56
C GLN A 217 -3.23 18.74 1.08
N CYS A 218 -3.70 19.89 0.58
CA CYS A 218 -4.00 20.07 -0.84
C CYS A 218 -2.74 19.91 -1.72
N THR A 219 -1.60 20.40 -1.24
CA THR A 219 -0.30 20.25 -1.89
C THR A 219 0.13 18.78 -1.94
N LEU A 220 0.00 18.05 -0.83
CA LEU A 220 0.28 16.62 -0.75
C LEU A 220 -0.60 15.81 -1.72
N VAL A 221 -1.91 16.10 -1.77
CA VAL A 221 -2.80 15.43 -2.74
C VAL A 221 -2.37 15.72 -4.19
N CYS A 222 -1.97 16.96 -4.50
CA CYS A 222 -1.43 17.28 -5.83
C CYS A 222 -0.12 16.54 -6.11
N CYS A 223 0.82 16.50 -5.17
CA CYS A 223 2.06 15.73 -5.30
C CYS A 223 1.75 14.26 -5.61
N LEU A 224 0.83 13.63 -4.87
CA LEU A 224 0.43 12.23 -5.11
C LEU A 224 -0.15 12.01 -6.53
N LEU A 225 -1.03 12.91 -6.99
CA LEU A 225 -1.57 12.86 -8.35
C LEU A 225 -0.49 13.12 -9.41
N PHE A 226 0.49 13.97 -9.12
CA PHE A 226 1.63 14.20 -10.01
C PHE A 226 2.57 13.00 -10.05
N VAL A 227 2.81 12.29 -8.94
CA VAL A 227 3.52 11.00 -8.93
C VAL A 227 2.82 10.02 -9.88
N ALA A 228 1.48 9.88 -9.79
CA ALA A 228 0.73 9.05 -10.73
C ALA A 228 0.91 9.51 -12.18
N PHE A 229 0.75 10.80 -12.45
CA PHE A 229 0.89 11.37 -13.80
C PHE A 229 2.28 11.11 -14.39
N GLU A 230 3.33 11.35 -13.61
CA GLU A 230 4.72 11.18 -14.04
C GLU A 230 5.08 9.70 -14.21
N GLY A 231 4.65 8.84 -13.27
CA GLY A 231 4.79 7.39 -13.36
C GLY A 231 4.11 6.82 -14.61
N ILE A 232 2.87 7.20 -14.90
CA ILE A 232 2.14 6.78 -16.10
C ILE A 232 2.88 7.21 -17.39
N ASN A 233 3.50 8.39 -17.39
CA ASN A 233 4.24 8.89 -18.55
C ASN A 233 5.69 8.34 -18.64
N GLY A 234 6.16 7.58 -17.64
CA GLY A 234 7.51 7.03 -17.60
C GLY A 234 8.58 8.08 -17.27
N ARG A 235 8.20 9.22 -16.68
CA ARG A 235 9.11 10.30 -16.29
C ARG A 235 9.51 10.13 -14.82
N TYR A 236 10.24 9.06 -14.53
CA TYR A 236 10.53 8.64 -13.16
C TYR A 236 11.28 9.69 -12.33
N ALA A 237 12.21 10.44 -12.94
CA ALA A 237 12.92 11.52 -12.25
C ALA A 237 11.97 12.59 -11.69
N GLU A 238 10.92 12.98 -12.45
CA GLU A 238 9.91 13.93 -11.97
C GLU A 238 8.99 13.30 -10.93
N SER A 239 8.63 12.02 -11.10
CA SER A 239 7.88 11.26 -10.10
C SER A 239 8.58 11.29 -8.74
N ILE A 240 9.88 10.96 -8.73
CA ILE A 240 10.70 10.98 -7.52
C ILE A 240 10.83 12.39 -6.94
N ARG A 241 10.92 13.45 -7.75
CA ARG A 241 10.89 14.84 -7.25
C ARG A 241 9.61 15.14 -6.48
N HIS A 242 8.45 14.69 -6.96
CA HIS A 242 7.18 14.84 -6.25
C HIS A 242 7.09 14.00 -4.98
N ILE A 243 7.65 12.78 -4.97
CA ILE A 243 7.76 11.96 -3.76
C ILE A 243 8.62 12.68 -2.71
N ARG A 244 9.84 13.12 -3.08
CA ARG A 244 10.73 13.86 -2.16
C ARG A 244 10.09 15.13 -1.63
N ALA A 245 9.35 15.86 -2.48
CA ALA A 245 8.62 17.06 -2.04
C ALA A 245 7.53 16.72 -1.02
N GLY A 246 6.73 15.67 -1.28
CA GLY A 246 5.68 15.23 -0.36
C GLY A 246 6.23 14.74 0.97
N VAL A 247 7.26 13.90 0.95
CA VAL A 247 7.92 13.38 2.16
C VAL A 247 8.45 14.51 3.04
N ARG A 248 9.06 15.56 2.46
CA ARG A 248 9.50 16.74 3.24
C ARG A 248 8.34 17.48 3.89
N LEU A 249 7.17 17.55 3.24
CA LEU A 249 5.99 18.22 3.79
C LEU A 249 5.35 17.44 4.95
N LEU A 250 5.56 16.12 5.03
CA LEU A 250 5.05 15.29 6.13
C LEU A 250 5.70 15.65 7.49
N SER A 251 6.88 16.25 7.48
CA SER A 251 7.56 16.72 8.69
C SER A 251 7.06 18.08 9.20
N SER A 252 6.05 18.69 8.55
CA SER A 252 5.49 19.98 8.98
C SER A 252 4.74 19.85 10.31
N PRO A 253 5.02 20.68 11.33
CA PRO A 253 4.33 20.65 12.63
C PRO A 253 2.80 20.77 12.51
N ALA A 254 2.33 21.64 11.62
CA ALA A 254 0.89 21.86 11.38
C ALA A 254 0.18 20.58 10.90
N LEU A 255 0.90 19.73 10.15
CA LEU A 255 0.36 18.47 9.65
C LEU A 255 0.38 17.39 10.73
N ILE A 256 1.44 17.34 11.57
CA ILE A 256 1.56 16.39 12.69
C ILE A 256 0.41 16.57 13.68
N ASP A 257 0.06 17.83 14.00
CA ASP A 257 -1.08 18.13 14.87
C ASP A 257 -2.40 17.70 14.23
N ALA A 258 -2.61 18.02 12.94
CA ALA A 258 -3.82 17.63 12.20
C ALA A 258 -3.96 16.11 12.04
N ALA A 259 -2.85 15.38 11.91
CA ALA A 259 -2.85 13.93 11.69
C ALA A 259 -3.39 13.13 12.89
N ARG A 260 -3.40 13.71 14.09
CA ARG A 260 -4.03 13.13 15.29
C ARG A 260 -5.56 13.13 15.21
N GLU A 261 -6.13 14.01 14.40
CA GLU A 261 -7.57 14.25 14.33
C GLU A 261 -8.18 13.85 12.98
N GLU A 262 -7.40 13.86 11.90
CA GLU A 262 -7.88 13.67 10.53
C GLU A 262 -7.34 12.39 9.86
N LYS A 263 -8.24 11.43 9.58
CA LYS A 263 -7.91 10.14 8.93
C LYS A 263 -7.25 10.30 7.55
N SER A 264 -7.60 11.34 6.80
CA SER A 264 -7.05 11.63 5.46
C SER A 264 -5.56 11.95 5.50
N VAL A 265 -5.10 12.70 6.52
CA VAL A 265 -3.69 13.04 6.71
C VAL A 265 -2.88 11.80 7.08
N MET A 266 -3.42 10.95 7.98
CA MET A 266 -2.80 9.67 8.30
C MET A 266 -2.63 8.80 7.05
N LYS A 267 -3.65 8.75 6.17
CA LYS A 267 -3.57 8.00 4.90
C LYS A 267 -2.55 8.60 3.93
N LEU A 268 -2.45 9.93 3.85
CA LEU A 268 -1.41 10.60 3.05
C LEU A 268 -0.01 10.24 3.56
N THR A 269 0.22 10.23 4.88
CA THR A 269 1.49 9.81 5.46
C THR A 269 1.82 8.36 5.08
N GLU A 270 0.84 7.44 5.14
CA GLU A 270 1.03 6.04 4.74
C GLU A 270 1.42 5.90 3.25
N MET A 271 0.77 6.66 2.36
CA MET A 271 1.05 6.63 0.91
C MET A 271 2.40 7.29 0.56
N PHE A 272 2.69 8.44 1.17
CA PHE A 272 4.02 8.98 1.52
C PHE A 272 5.09 7.90 1.73
N SER A 273 4.97 7.24 2.87
CA SER A 273 5.93 6.25 3.31
C SER A 273 6.10 5.12 2.31
N ASN A 274 5.00 4.64 1.69
CA ASN A 274 5.07 3.62 0.66
C ASN A 274 5.93 4.03 -0.53
N LEU A 275 5.56 5.15 -1.14
CA LEU A 275 6.23 5.65 -2.34
C LEU A 275 7.69 5.97 -2.04
N GLY A 276 7.99 6.43 -0.82
CA GLY A 276 9.36 6.66 -0.34
C GLY A 276 10.18 5.36 -0.22
N VAL A 277 9.61 4.30 0.34
CA VAL A 277 10.25 2.97 0.42
C VAL A 277 10.56 2.45 -0.99
N GLU A 278 9.57 2.40 -1.87
CA GLU A 278 9.75 1.94 -3.26
C GLU A 278 10.77 2.79 -4.03
N ALA A 279 10.74 4.11 -3.84
CA ALA A 279 11.73 5.01 -4.44
C ALA A 279 13.14 4.78 -3.91
N SER A 280 13.29 4.44 -2.62
CA SER A 280 14.60 4.13 -2.01
C SER A 280 15.14 2.79 -2.50
N MET A 281 14.26 1.83 -2.83
CA MET A 281 14.66 0.58 -3.50
C MET A 281 15.08 0.81 -4.95
N PHE A 282 14.56 1.85 -5.60
CA PHE A 282 14.82 2.17 -7.01
C PHE A 282 16.01 3.10 -7.26
N MET A 283 16.19 4.06 -6.36
CA MET A 283 17.22 5.08 -6.40
C MET A 283 18.38 4.74 -5.47
N GLU A 284 19.37 5.62 -5.41
CA GLU A 284 20.53 5.51 -4.53
C GLU A 284 20.36 6.21 -3.17
N ASP A 285 19.47 7.19 -3.12
CA ASP A 285 19.19 7.97 -1.93
C ASP A 285 17.93 7.47 -1.23
N THR A 286 17.98 7.47 0.10
CA THR A 286 16.83 7.14 0.95
C THR A 286 15.82 8.30 0.97
N ILE A 287 14.54 8.01 0.71
CA ILE A 287 13.46 9.00 0.53
C ILE A 287 12.31 8.75 1.53
N ILE A 288 12.59 8.13 2.68
CA ILE A 288 11.56 7.90 3.71
C ILE A 288 11.34 9.15 4.59
N PRO A 289 10.14 9.34 5.17
CA PRO A 289 9.89 10.40 6.14
C PRO A 289 10.76 10.26 7.38
N ASP A 290 11.05 11.38 8.05
CA ASP A 290 11.78 11.36 9.31
C ASP A 290 10.98 10.59 10.37
N ILE A 291 11.45 9.38 10.70
CA ILE A 291 10.86 8.52 11.72
C ILE A 291 11.18 9.07 13.11
N ARG A 292 12.33 9.73 13.27
CA ARG A 292 12.86 10.21 14.55
C ARG A 292 12.08 11.40 15.11
N SER A 293 11.34 12.12 14.26
CA SER A 293 10.42 13.17 14.69
C SER A 293 9.15 12.63 15.37
N GLY A 294 8.96 11.31 15.43
CA GLY A 294 7.81 10.66 16.07
C GLY A 294 6.50 10.74 15.26
N SER A 295 6.56 11.24 14.02
CA SER A 295 5.37 11.43 13.17
C SER A 295 4.68 10.12 12.80
N ILE A 296 5.42 9.00 12.68
CA ILE A 296 4.87 7.68 12.36
C ILE A 296 4.41 6.92 13.64
N ASP A 297 5.13 7.12 14.75
CA ASP A 297 4.79 6.51 16.05
C ASP A 297 3.55 7.14 16.68
N ALA A 298 3.31 8.44 16.48
CA ALA A 298 2.14 9.14 16.99
C ALA A 298 0.81 8.71 16.34
N LEU A 299 0.84 8.07 15.16
CA LEU A 299 -0.35 7.81 14.34
C LEU A 299 -1.03 6.46 14.60
N TYR A 300 -0.36 5.51 15.25
CA TYR A 300 -0.97 4.23 15.60
C TYR A 300 -0.63 3.86 17.03
N GLY A 301 -1.68 3.61 17.83
CA GLY A 301 -1.58 3.33 19.25
C GLY A 301 -0.80 2.06 19.58
N THR A 302 -0.40 1.96 20.85
CA THR A 302 0.32 0.83 21.45
C THR A 302 -0.42 -0.50 21.32
N ASP A 303 0.35 -1.52 20.96
CA ASP A 303 -0.02 -2.90 20.65
C ASP A 303 -0.96 -3.62 21.63
N ILE A 304 -1.89 -4.40 21.06
CA ILE A 304 -2.49 -5.57 21.71
C ILE A 304 -2.07 -6.78 20.88
N SER A 305 -1.11 -7.54 21.38
CA SER A 305 -0.42 -8.63 20.67
C SER A 305 -1.30 -9.86 20.34
N ASP A 306 -2.41 -10.07 21.04
CA ASP A 306 -3.16 -11.34 21.00
C ASP A 306 -4.51 -11.29 20.25
N GLN A 307 -4.79 -10.21 19.50
CA GLN A 307 -6.06 -10.03 18.81
C GLN A 307 -5.87 -9.81 17.30
N PRO A 308 -6.84 -10.23 16.46
CA PRO A 308 -6.82 -9.89 15.04
C PRO A 308 -6.83 -8.36 14.86
N PHE A 309 -6.22 -7.87 13.79
CA PHE A 309 -6.42 -6.51 13.30
C PHE A 309 -7.92 -6.20 13.12
N ARG A 310 -8.32 -4.95 13.39
CA ARG A 310 -9.73 -4.52 13.27
C ARG A 310 -10.23 -4.62 11.83
N ASP A 311 -9.36 -4.30 10.88
CA ASP A 311 -9.60 -4.35 9.45
C ASP A 311 -8.27 -4.49 8.67
N LEU A 312 -8.37 -4.59 7.35
CA LEU A 312 -7.20 -4.71 6.46
C LEU A 312 -6.38 -3.42 6.36
N ASP A 313 -6.98 -2.25 6.64
CA ASP A 313 -6.25 -0.97 6.65
C ASP A 313 -5.29 -0.90 7.84
N GLU A 314 -5.71 -1.40 9.02
CA GLU A 314 -4.84 -1.51 10.18
C GLU A 314 -3.68 -2.48 9.92
N ALA A 315 -3.96 -3.64 9.31
CA ALA A 315 -2.92 -4.61 8.96
C ALA A 315 -1.91 -4.02 7.97
N ALA A 316 -2.38 -3.32 6.92
CA ALA A 316 -1.53 -2.65 5.94
C ALA A 316 -0.68 -1.55 6.57
N GLY A 317 -1.28 -0.70 7.42
CA GLY A 317 -0.56 0.37 8.12
C GLY A 317 0.50 -0.18 9.07
N ALA A 318 0.23 -1.30 9.76
CA ALA A 318 1.19 -1.95 10.64
C ALA A 318 2.38 -2.56 9.86
N LEU A 319 2.14 -3.20 8.72
CA LEU A 319 3.21 -3.74 7.88
C LEU A 319 4.08 -2.61 7.29
N ARG A 320 3.44 -1.51 6.86
CA ARG A 320 4.14 -0.33 6.33
C ARG A 320 5.17 0.24 7.31
N LYS A 321 4.91 0.18 8.61
CA LYS A 321 5.87 0.62 9.63
C LYS A 321 7.14 -0.24 9.60
N LEU A 322 6.99 -1.54 9.36
CA LEU A 322 8.12 -2.45 9.22
C LEU A 322 8.92 -2.12 7.96
N ASP A 323 8.27 -1.83 6.82
CA ASP A 323 8.96 -1.42 5.59
C ASP A 323 9.83 -0.18 5.82
N VAL A 324 9.24 0.86 6.41
CA VAL A 324 9.92 2.12 6.68
C VAL A 324 11.10 1.93 7.64
N LYS A 325 10.92 1.11 8.68
CA LYS A 325 11.98 0.79 9.63
C LYS A 325 13.10 -0.03 8.99
N ALA A 326 12.78 -0.97 8.10
CA ALA A 326 13.77 -1.73 7.35
C ALA A 326 14.66 -0.78 6.53
N VAL A 327 14.04 0.14 5.78
CA VAL A 327 14.78 1.14 4.97
C VAL A 327 15.62 2.09 5.83
N ASP A 328 15.14 2.50 7.00
CA ASP A 328 15.91 3.34 7.93
C ASP A 328 17.13 2.62 8.50
N ILE A 329 17.00 1.33 8.84
CA ILE A 329 18.15 0.51 9.29
C ILE A 329 19.19 0.44 8.17
N MET A 330 18.77 0.23 6.92
CA MET A 330 19.68 0.21 5.75
C MET A 330 20.44 1.51 5.56
N ASP A 331 19.76 2.63 5.75
CA ASP A 331 20.38 3.94 5.50
C ASP A 331 21.45 4.27 6.54
N GLN A 332 21.24 3.78 7.77
CA GLN A 332 22.13 3.99 8.90
C GLN A 332 23.31 3.02 8.93
N GLU A 333 23.23 1.88 8.23
CA GLU A 333 24.32 0.90 8.19
C GLU A 333 25.54 1.49 7.45
N PRO A 334 26.70 1.62 8.12
CA PRO A 334 27.84 2.30 7.56
C PRO A 334 28.41 1.52 6.37
N CYS A 335 28.37 2.13 5.18
CA CYS A 335 29.18 1.70 4.04
C CYS A 335 30.60 2.28 4.22
N PRO A 336 31.68 1.48 4.25
CA PRO A 336 32.98 1.99 4.68
C PRO A 336 33.58 2.99 3.68
N ASN A 337 34.04 4.12 4.22
CA ASN A 337 34.78 5.15 3.49
C ASN A 337 36.04 4.59 2.80
N GLU A 338 36.46 5.30 1.74
CA GLU A 338 37.78 5.19 1.10
C GLU A 338 38.90 4.97 2.12
N THR A 339 39.43 3.75 2.18
CA THR A 339 40.88 3.64 2.28
C THR A 339 41.43 3.86 0.88
N THR A 340 42.57 4.55 0.80
CA THR A 340 43.29 5.00 -0.40
C THR A 340 43.73 3.88 -1.38
N HIS A 341 43.17 2.67 -1.22
CA HIS A 341 43.56 1.43 -1.89
C HIS A 341 42.35 0.61 -2.33
N GLY A 342 41.45 1.18 -3.14
CA GLY A 342 40.65 0.48 -4.17
C GLY A 342 40.07 -0.92 -3.88
N SER A 343 39.76 -1.27 -2.64
CA SER A 343 39.19 -2.56 -2.25
C SER A 343 37.74 -2.35 -1.81
N PRO A 344 36.78 -3.16 -2.31
CA PRO A 344 35.42 -3.15 -1.76
C PRO A 344 35.52 -3.56 -0.29
N CYS A 345 35.04 -2.72 0.63
CA CYS A 345 35.03 -3.08 2.03
C CYS A 345 33.69 -3.74 2.35
N SER A 346 33.73 -5.06 2.55
CA SER A 346 32.62 -5.89 2.98
C SER A 346 32.21 -5.58 4.43
N ARG A 347 31.08 -6.14 4.87
CA ARG A 347 30.67 -6.18 6.29
C ARG A 347 31.79 -6.65 7.21
N GLU A 348 32.77 -7.39 6.70
CA GLU A 348 33.96 -7.82 7.42
C GLU A 348 34.77 -6.64 8.01
N CYS A 349 34.72 -5.46 7.37
CA CYS A 349 35.39 -4.23 7.81
C CYS A 349 34.73 -3.54 9.03
N MET A 350 33.49 -3.89 9.40
CA MET A 350 32.81 -3.28 10.56
C MET A 350 33.38 -3.81 11.89
N GLU A 351 33.40 -2.93 12.89
CA GLU A 351 33.78 -3.32 14.24
C GLU A 351 32.76 -4.32 14.82
N PRO A 352 33.18 -5.26 15.68
CA PRO A 352 32.27 -6.27 16.25
C PRO A 352 31.03 -5.67 16.93
N TRP A 353 31.17 -4.54 17.61
CA TRP A 353 30.04 -3.88 18.28
C TRP A 353 29.05 -3.23 17.31
N GLU A 354 29.50 -2.74 16.14
CA GLU A 354 28.62 -2.21 15.10
C GLU A 354 27.79 -3.35 14.49
N LYS A 355 28.44 -4.48 14.20
CA LYS A 355 27.78 -5.70 13.74
C LYS A 355 26.71 -6.15 14.74
N GLU A 356 27.06 -6.25 16.03
CA GLU A 356 26.12 -6.63 17.10
C GLU A 356 24.96 -5.64 17.23
N PHE A 357 25.20 -4.34 17.04
CA PHE A 357 24.16 -3.32 17.07
C PHE A 357 23.16 -3.48 15.93
N PHE A 358 23.63 -3.58 14.68
CA PHE A 358 22.76 -3.77 13.52
C PHE A 358 22.06 -5.13 13.54
N ASP A 359 22.74 -6.19 13.98
CA ASP A 359 22.11 -7.50 14.23
C ASP A 359 20.97 -7.37 15.25
N GLY A 360 21.15 -6.58 16.31
CA GLY A 360 20.10 -6.30 17.29
C GLY A 360 18.88 -5.60 16.69
N LEU A 361 19.09 -4.64 15.77
CA LEU A 361 18.00 -3.94 15.09
C LEU A 361 17.23 -4.86 14.13
N TRP A 362 17.92 -5.71 13.38
CA TRP A 362 17.30 -6.71 12.49
C TRP A 362 16.52 -7.75 13.29
N ASN A 363 17.05 -8.23 14.41
CA ASN A 363 16.34 -9.16 15.30
C ASN A 363 15.06 -8.55 15.89
N ASP A 364 15.06 -7.27 16.27
CA ASP A 364 13.84 -6.58 16.72
C ASP A 364 12.79 -6.48 15.60
N LEU A 365 13.24 -6.27 14.35
CA LEU A 365 12.35 -6.24 13.20
C LEU A 365 11.74 -7.62 12.90
N ASP A 366 12.53 -8.69 12.98
CA ASP A 366 12.06 -10.08 12.86
C ASP A 366 10.95 -10.38 13.87
N VAL A 367 11.18 -10.06 15.15
CA VAL A 367 10.18 -10.27 16.22
C VAL A 367 8.89 -9.53 15.92
N LYS A 368 8.97 -8.27 15.48
CA LYS A 368 7.80 -7.46 15.13
C LYS A 368 7.07 -7.98 13.90
N PHE A 369 7.80 -8.51 12.92
CA PHE A 369 7.18 -9.16 11.77
C PHE A 369 6.45 -10.44 12.18
N GLU A 370 7.02 -11.27 13.04
CA GLU A 370 6.34 -12.48 13.55
C GLU A 370 5.08 -12.17 14.37
N GLU A 371 5.09 -11.08 15.15
CA GLU A 371 3.90 -10.55 15.82
C GLU A 371 2.84 -10.11 14.81
N TRP A 372 3.25 -9.34 13.79
CA TRP A 372 2.36 -8.92 12.71
C TRP A 372 1.78 -10.12 11.95
N ASP A 373 2.62 -11.09 11.59
CA ASP A 373 2.25 -12.30 10.85
C ASP A 373 1.22 -13.13 11.62
N SER A 374 1.47 -13.34 12.92
CA SER A 374 0.56 -14.04 13.83
C SER A 374 -0.80 -13.33 13.93
N ARG A 375 -0.80 -12.01 14.08
CA ARG A 375 -2.04 -11.20 14.10
C ARG A 375 -2.76 -11.24 12.76
N PHE A 376 -2.04 -11.20 11.64
CA PHE A 376 -2.63 -11.26 10.31
C PHE A 376 -3.25 -12.63 10.01
N GLU A 377 -2.63 -13.73 10.45
CA GLU A 377 -3.24 -15.07 10.38
C GLU A 377 -4.55 -15.15 11.19
N LEU A 378 -4.59 -14.55 12.39
CA LEU A 378 -5.83 -14.43 13.16
C LEU A 378 -6.88 -13.60 12.40
N THR A 379 -6.48 -12.50 11.77
CA THR A 379 -7.36 -11.66 10.95
C THR A 379 -7.93 -12.43 9.76
N LYS A 380 -7.11 -13.20 9.03
CA LYS A 380 -7.59 -14.03 7.91
C LYS A 380 -8.64 -15.04 8.35
N ARG A 381 -8.41 -15.71 9.49
CA ARG A 381 -9.40 -16.64 10.07
C ARG A 381 -10.67 -15.91 10.52
N HIS A 382 -10.54 -14.70 11.07
CA HIS A 382 -11.67 -13.90 11.51
C HIS A 382 -12.53 -13.40 10.34
N ILE A 383 -11.90 -12.86 9.29
CA ILE A 383 -12.58 -12.42 8.04
C ILE A 383 -13.31 -13.60 7.39
N ALA A 384 -12.72 -14.80 7.38
CA ALA A 384 -13.38 -16.01 6.90
C ALA A 384 -14.67 -16.38 7.65
N THR A 385 -14.94 -15.79 8.82
CA THR A 385 -16.17 -16.00 9.59
C THR A 385 -17.23 -14.90 9.41
N TRP A 386 -16.93 -13.84 8.66
CA TRP A 386 -17.87 -12.74 8.43
C TRP A 386 -18.96 -13.16 7.43
N ASP A 387 -20.24 -13.00 7.80
CA ASP A 387 -21.45 -13.33 7.01
C ASP A 387 -21.52 -12.63 5.63
N TYR A 388 -20.62 -11.68 5.38
CA TYR A 388 -20.53 -10.90 4.17
C TYR A 388 -19.06 -10.59 3.89
N GLN A 389 -18.30 -11.51 3.28
CA GLN A 389 -17.17 -11.11 2.43
C GLN A 389 -16.59 -12.21 1.53
N ASP A 390 -16.29 -11.76 0.32
CA ASP A 390 -15.44 -12.37 -0.68
C ASP A 390 -14.03 -12.65 -0.12
N LEU A 391 -13.60 -13.92 -0.12
CA LEU A 391 -12.18 -14.29 -0.02
C LEU A 391 -11.33 -13.67 -1.17
N HIS A 392 -11.96 -12.99 -2.12
CA HIS A 392 -11.38 -12.34 -3.28
C HIS A 392 -11.12 -10.83 -3.10
N SER A 393 -11.14 -10.30 -1.87
CA SER A 393 -10.78 -8.89 -1.63
C SER A 393 -9.37 -8.57 -2.19
N PRO A 394 -9.22 -7.61 -3.13
CA PRO A 394 -7.91 -7.27 -3.70
C PRO A 394 -6.87 -6.87 -2.66
N GLN A 395 -7.29 -6.14 -1.62
CA GLN A 395 -6.41 -5.74 -0.51
C GLN A 395 -5.93 -6.94 0.31
N LEU A 396 -6.78 -7.96 0.51
CA LEU A 396 -6.38 -9.17 1.23
C LEU A 396 -5.35 -9.98 0.43
N ILE A 397 -5.55 -10.10 -0.88
CA ILE A 397 -4.63 -10.81 -1.77
C ILE A 397 -3.28 -10.07 -1.81
N TYR A 398 -3.31 -8.74 -1.91
CA TYR A 398 -2.12 -7.90 -1.85
C TYR A 398 -1.37 -8.02 -0.52
N LEU A 399 -2.04 -7.94 0.63
CA LEU A 399 -1.40 -8.15 1.94
C LEU A 399 -0.84 -9.57 2.10
N THR A 400 -1.47 -10.57 1.48
CA THR A 400 -0.96 -11.95 1.47
C THR A 400 0.32 -12.05 0.63
N LEU A 401 0.40 -11.35 -0.51
CA LEU A 401 1.64 -11.23 -1.28
C LEU A 401 2.76 -10.60 -0.44
N GLN A 402 2.48 -9.48 0.22
CA GLN A 402 3.45 -8.79 1.08
C GLN A 402 3.90 -9.66 2.26
N GLN A 403 2.97 -10.39 2.91
CA GLN A 403 3.29 -11.37 3.96
C GLN A 403 4.31 -12.42 3.46
N LYS A 404 4.08 -12.97 2.26
CA LYS A 404 5.00 -13.97 1.69
C LYS A 404 6.33 -13.38 1.26
N PHE A 405 6.32 -12.16 0.74
CA PHE A 405 7.55 -11.43 0.42
C PHE A 405 8.39 -11.21 1.67
N TRP A 406 7.81 -10.72 2.76
CA TRP A 406 8.50 -10.54 4.04
C TRP A 406 9.04 -11.86 4.60
N ARG A 407 8.27 -12.95 4.55
CA ARG A 407 8.78 -14.28 4.97
C ARG A 407 9.95 -14.77 4.12
N MET A 408 9.89 -14.57 2.80
CA MET A 408 11.04 -14.81 1.92
C MET A 408 12.22 -13.95 2.37
N CYS A 409 11.97 -12.70 2.73
CA CYS A 409 13.00 -11.80 3.21
C CYS A 409 13.60 -12.15 4.58
N MET A 410 12.86 -12.82 5.44
CA MET A 410 13.40 -13.28 6.73
C MET A 410 14.02 -14.67 6.67
N SER A 411 13.98 -15.33 5.50
CA SER A 411 14.51 -16.69 5.33
C SER A 411 16.01 -16.76 4.98
N TRP A 412 16.64 -15.62 4.72
CA TRP A 412 18.06 -15.57 4.36
C TRP A 412 19.00 -16.02 5.51
N GLY A 413 20.20 -16.47 5.14
CA GLY A 413 21.25 -16.83 6.10
C GLY A 413 22.30 -15.73 6.33
N LYS A 414 22.96 -15.72 7.51
CA LYS A 414 24.18 -14.94 7.87
C LYS A 414 25.40 -15.07 6.94
N GLU A 415 25.31 -15.82 5.85
CA GLU A 415 26.47 -15.95 4.95
C GLU A 415 26.43 -14.78 3.96
N GLU A 416 27.60 -14.20 3.65
CA GLU A 416 27.73 -13.05 2.73
C GLU A 416 27.13 -13.31 1.34
N TYR A 417 26.93 -14.59 0.99
CA TYR A 417 26.33 -15.05 -0.27
C TYR A 417 25.08 -15.90 -0.06
N ALA A 418 24.41 -15.75 1.09
CA ALA A 418 23.21 -16.52 1.35
C ALA A 418 22.10 -16.16 0.35
N GLU A 419 21.32 -17.18 0.00
CA GLU A 419 20.12 -17.07 -0.82
C GLU A 419 18.88 -17.29 0.05
N PRO A 420 17.71 -16.80 -0.39
CA PRO A 420 16.49 -17.05 0.34
C PRO A 420 16.15 -18.55 0.26
N ASP A 421 15.46 -19.07 1.29
CA ASP A 421 15.01 -20.45 1.28
C ASP A 421 14.12 -20.72 0.05
N SER A 422 14.43 -21.78 -0.70
CA SER A 422 13.71 -22.09 -1.95
C SER A 422 12.20 -22.30 -1.70
N THR A 423 11.81 -22.86 -0.56
CA THR A 423 10.40 -23.03 -0.19
C THR A 423 9.73 -21.69 0.07
N ALA A 424 10.43 -20.74 0.70
CA ALA A 424 9.92 -19.40 0.92
C ALA A 424 9.75 -18.64 -0.41
N VAL A 425 10.69 -18.79 -1.35
CA VAL A 425 10.58 -18.27 -2.72
C VAL A 425 9.39 -18.88 -3.46
N GLU A 426 9.20 -20.20 -3.39
CA GLU A 426 8.03 -20.89 -3.99
C GLU A 426 6.71 -20.33 -3.46
N HIS A 427 6.58 -20.21 -2.13
CA HIS A 427 5.37 -19.65 -1.51
C HIS A 427 5.12 -18.19 -1.93
N PHE A 428 6.18 -17.39 -2.09
CA PHE A 428 6.05 -16.02 -2.62
C PHE A 428 5.59 -16.03 -4.08
N LEU A 429 6.18 -16.86 -4.94
CA LEU A 429 5.79 -16.95 -6.35
C LEU A 429 4.34 -17.43 -6.52
N ASP A 430 3.89 -18.37 -5.70
CA ASP A 430 2.48 -18.81 -5.70
C ASP A 430 1.53 -17.64 -5.35
N ALA A 431 1.87 -16.84 -4.34
CA ALA A 431 1.09 -15.65 -3.97
C ALA A 431 1.17 -14.56 -5.07
N ALA A 432 2.33 -14.39 -5.70
CA ALA A 432 2.55 -13.45 -6.80
C ALA A 432 1.70 -13.80 -8.03
N GLU A 433 1.59 -15.09 -8.37
CA GLU A 433 0.72 -15.55 -9.47
C GLU A 433 -0.76 -15.32 -9.18
N ILE A 434 -1.21 -15.58 -7.94
CA ILE A 434 -2.59 -15.29 -7.52
C ILE A 434 -2.88 -13.79 -7.62
N PHE A 435 -1.98 -12.93 -7.11
CA PHE A 435 -2.17 -11.49 -7.20
C PHE A 435 -2.13 -11.01 -8.66
N ALA A 436 -1.20 -11.52 -9.48
CA ALA A 436 -1.10 -11.19 -10.90
C ALA A 436 -2.41 -11.47 -11.65
N GLN A 437 -3.08 -12.60 -11.39
CA GLN A 437 -4.38 -12.93 -11.99
C GLN A 437 -5.47 -11.89 -11.70
N THR A 438 -5.36 -11.14 -10.59
CA THR A 438 -6.34 -10.09 -10.25
C THR A 438 -6.08 -8.76 -10.96
N VAL A 439 -4.83 -8.50 -11.38
CA VAL A 439 -4.41 -7.23 -11.99
C VAL A 439 -4.14 -7.33 -13.49
N LEU A 440 -3.98 -8.55 -14.00
CA LEU A 440 -3.76 -8.83 -15.42
C LEU A 440 -5.03 -8.59 -16.23
N ILE A 441 -4.98 -7.63 -17.16
CA ILE A 441 -6.01 -7.42 -18.16
C ILE A 441 -5.40 -7.71 -19.54
N PRO A 442 -5.82 -8.79 -20.23
CA PRO A 442 -5.24 -9.17 -21.50
C PRO A 442 -5.22 -8.03 -22.52
N GLY A 443 -4.04 -7.73 -23.06
CA GLY A 443 -3.85 -6.71 -24.09
C GLY A 443 -3.96 -5.25 -23.61
N GLN A 444 -4.02 -4.99 -22.30
CA GLN A 444 -4.04 -3.64 -21.74
C GLN A 444 -2.86 -3.43 -20.79
N ASN A 445 -2.35 -2.19 -20.76
CA ASN A 445 -1.37 -1.81 -19.75
C ASN A 445 -2.11 -1.46 -18.45
N SER A 446 -1.59 -1.88 -17.30
CA SER A 446 -2.15 -1.51 -15.98
C SER A 446 -1.16 -0.65 -15.18
N PHE A 447 -1.68 0.26 -14.37
CA PHE A 447 -0.88 1.16 -13.54
C PHE A 447 -1.37 1.15 -12.10
N SER A 448 -0.46 1.20 -11.13
CA SER A 448 -0.78 1.31 -9.70
C SER A 448 0.25 2.17 -8.97
N LEU A 449 -0.15 2.80 -7.88
CA LEU A 449 0.77 3.40 -6.91
C LEU A 449 1.05 2.49 -5.72
N ASP A 450 0.19 1.49 -5.48
CA ASP A 450 0.53 0.35 -4.65
C ASP A 450 1.40 -0.60 -5.49
N GLY A 451 2.63 -0.86 -5.05
CA GLY A 451 3.64 -1.51 -5.86
C GLY A 451 4.60 -2.30 -5.02
N ASP A 452 4.49 -3.62 -5.05
CA ASP A 452 5.49 -4.54 -4.50
C ASP A 452 5.72 -5.73 -5.44
N LEU A 453 4.88 -5.95 -6.45
CA LEU A 453 4.94 -7.16 -7.26
C LEU A 453 6.16 -7.14 -8.18
N ILE A 454 6.37 -6.03 -8.88
CA ILE A 454 7.47 -5.91 -9.85
C ILE A 454 8.81 -5.87 -9.12
N SER A 455 8.93 -5.08 -8.05
CA SER A 455 10.15 -4.98 -7.24
C SER A 455 10.50 -6.33 -6.57
N SER A 456 9.51 -7.02 -5.99
CA SER A 456 9.72 -8.32 -5.36
C SER A 456 10.08 -9.44 -6.35
N LEU A 457 9.44 -9.46 -7.54
CA LEU A 457 9.83 -10.42 -8.58
C LEU A 457 11.23 -10.12 -9.15
N SER A 458 11.57 -8.85 -9.31
CA SER A 458 12.92 -8.42 -9.71
C SER A 458 13.97 -8.92 -8.71
N LEU A 459 13.66 -8.86 -7.41
CA LEU A 459 14.53 -9.38 -6.36
C LEU A 459 14.76 -10.89 -6.48
N VAL A 460 13.70 -11.66 -6.77
CA VAL A 460 13.84 -13.12 -7.00
C VAL A 460 14.73 -13.40 -8.22
N VAL A 461 14.54 -12.68 -9.34
CA VAL A 461 15.35 -12.88 -10.55
C VAL A 461 16.83 -12.56 -10.31
N TRP A 462 17.10 -11.55 -9.48
CA TRP A 462 18.44 -11.13 -9.10
C TRP A 462 19.13 -12.16 -8.20
N THR A 463 18.44 -12.63 -7.15
CA THR A 463 19.08 -13.33 -6.02
C THR A 463 18.99 -14.85 -6.08
N CYS A 464 18.00 -15.41 -6.76
CA CYS A 464 17.76 -16.85 -6.75
C CYS A 464 18.69 -17.59 -7.73
N SER A 465 19.50 -18.53 -7.25
CA SER A 465 20.30 -19.39 -8.11
C SER A 465 19.49 -20.49 -8.79
N ASP A 466 18.37 -20.93 -8.20
CA ASP A 466 17.51 -21.95 -8.81
C ASP A 466 16.99 -21.43 -10.17
N PRO A 467 17.39 -22.06 -11.29
CA PRO A 467 16.98 -21.61 -12.60
C PRO A 467 15.46 -21.72 -12.80
N ILE A 468 14.78 -22.69 -12.19
CA ILE A 468 13.33 -22.89 -12.35
C ILE A 468 12.58 -21.72 -11.70
N LEU A 469 12.89 -21.41 -10.45
CA LEU A 469 12.23 -20.33 -9.70
C LEU A 469 12.53 -18.95 -10.32
N ARG A 470 13.78 -18.72 -10.71
CA ARG A 470 14.18 -17.50 -11.41
C ARG A 470 13.49 -17.32 -12.76
N HIS A 471 13.36 -18.38 -13.56
CA HIS A 471 12.60 -18.31 -14.82
C HIS A 471 11.12 -18.08 -14.56
N ARG A 472 10.53 -18.73 -13.55
CA ARG A 472 9.13 -18.52 -13.15
C ARG A 472 8.86 -17.05 -12.79
N ALA A 473 9.75 -16.42 -12.01
CA ALA A 473 9.67 -15.00 -11.70
C ALA A 473 9.79 -14.10 -12.95
N LEU A 474 10.77 -14.38 -13.82
CA LEU A 474 11.00 -13.62 -15.05
C LEU A 474 9.86 -13.77 -16.05
N ASP A 475 9.28 -14.96 -16.19
CA ASP A 475 8.11 -15.23 -17.02
C ASP A 475 6.88 -14.50 -16.51
N LEU A 476 6.68 -14.47 -15.19
CA LEU A 476 5.59 -13.69 -14.61
C LEU A 476 5.76 -12.20 -14.96
N LEU A 477 6.95 -11.62 -14.73
CA LEU A 477 7.26 -10.23 -15.10
C LEU A 477 6.96 -9.93 -16.58
N ARG A 478 7.32 -10.84 -17.51
CA ARG A 478 7.04 -10.69 -18.96
C ARG A 478 5.55 -10.54 -19.25
N THR A 479 4.70 -11.25 -18.52
CA THR A 479 3.25 -11.27 -18.78
C THR A 479 2.50 -10.10 -18.16
N LEU A 480 3.07 -9.44 -17.15
CA LEU A 480 2.37 -8.43 -16.34
C LEU A 480 1.86 -7.23 -17.15
N ASN A 481 2.65 -6.73 -18.10
CA ASN A 481 2.38 -5.50 -18.84
C ASN A 481 1.88 -4.35 -17.91
N ARG A 482 2.52 -4.26 -16.75
CA ARG A 482 2.11 -3.46 -15.60
C ARG A 482 3.21 -2.49 -15.22
N ARG A 483 2.79 -1.36 -14.65
CA ARG A 483 3.68 -0.38 -14.02
C ARG A 483 3.20 -0.06 -12.60
N GLU A 484 4.13 -0.07 -11.67
CA GLU A 484 3.92 0.15 -10.24
C GLU A 484 4.79 1.33 -9.80
N GLY A 485 4.19 2.52 -9.76
CA GLY A 485 4.92 3.78 -9.54
C GLY A 485 6.03 3.98 -10.57
N ILE A 486 7.27 3.78 -10.14
CA ILE A 486 8.51 3.91 -10.93
C ILE A 486 9.02 2.57 -11.51
N TRP A 487 8.42 1.45 -11.12
CA TRP A 487 8.77 0.12 -11.61
C TRP A 487 7.92 -0.23 -12.84
N ASP A 488 8.55 -0.43 -14.00
CA ASP A 488 7.89 -0.94 -15.21
C ASP A 488 8.32 -2.37 -15.51
N SER A 489 7.36 -3.30 -15.53
CA SER A 489 7.64 -4.73 -15.71
C SER A 489 8.43 -5.03 -16.98
N ARG A 490 8.20 -4.32 -18.08
CA ARG A 490 8.90 -4.55 -19.35
C ARG A 490 10.33 -4.03 -19.29
N GLU A 491 10.53 -2.85 -18.71
CA GLU A 491 11.87 -2.27 -18.56
C GLU A 491 12.73 -3.13 -17.61
N ILE A 492 12.13 -3.69 -16.56
CA ILE A 492 12.79 -4.62 -15.62
C ILE A 492 13.10 -5.97 -16.27
N VAL A 493 12.22 -6.50 -17.13
CA VAL A 493 12.53 -7.70 -17.93
C VAL A 493 13.71 -7.43 -18.88
N GLU A 494 13.70 -6.30 -19.58
CA GLU A 494 14.79 -5.93 -20.49
C GLU A 494 16.13 -5.83 -19.76
N LEU A 495 16.13 -5.24 -18.56
CA LEU A 495 17.27 -5.19 -17.65
C LEU A 495 17.78 -6.60 -17.31
N HIS A 496 16.93 -7.45 -16.72
CA HIS A 496 17.35 -8.77 -16.26
C HIS A 496 17.80 -9.68 -17.39
N GLU A 497 17.07 -9.70 -18.50
CA GLU A 497 17.46 -10.53 -19.64
C GLU A 497 18.76 -10.07 -20.30
N ALA A 498 19.04 -8.76 -20.27
CA ALA A 498 20.32 -8.25 -20.74
C ALA A 498 21.47 -8.66 -19.80
N THR A 499 21.26 -8.62 -18.48
CA THR A 499 22.24 -9.12 -17.50
C THR A 499 22.46 -10.62 -17.62
N LEU A 500 21.38 -11.40 -17.73
CA LEU A 500 21.43 -12.86 -17.86
C LEU A 500 22.06 -13.35 -19.18
N ALA A 501 22.16 -12.49 -20.19
CA ALA A 501 22.82 -12.78 -21.46
C ALA A 501 24.35 -12.61 -21.42
N LEU A 502 24.90 -12.08 -20.32
CA LEU A 502 26.34 -11.89 -20.14
C LEU A 502 27.00 -13.21 -19.71
N GLU A 503 28.33 -13.30 -19.88
CA GLU A 503 29.10 -14.51 -19.53
C GLU A 503 29.05 -14.83 -18.03
N ASP A 504 29.04 -13.80 -17.18
CA ASP A 504 28.92 -13.93 -15.72
C ASP A 504 27.85 -12.96 -15.17
N PRO A 505 26.56 -13.34 -15.23
CA PRO A 505 25.47 -12.51 -14.74
C PRO A 505 25.56 -12.23 -13.24
N THR A 506 26.07 -13.21 -12.48
CA THR A 506 26.17 -13.12 -11.02
C THR A 506 27.19 -12.05 -10.60
N SER A 507 28.32 -11.95 -11.28
CA SER A 507 29.26 -10.83 -11.07
C SER A 507 28.60 -9.48 -11.37
N TRP A 508 27.80 -9.39 -12.42
CA TRP A 508 27.10 -8.16 -12.78
C TRP A 508 26.08 -7.73 -11.73
N TYR A 509 25.28 -8.66 -11.21
CA TYR A 509 24.36 -8.39 -10.11
C TYR A 509 25.07 -7.98 -8.81
N ARG A 510 26.35 -8.31 -8.64
CA ARG A 510 27.14 -7.89 -7.46
C ARG A 510 27.89 -6.58 -7.67
N LYS A 511 27.89 -6.03 -8.88
CA LYS A 511 28.64 -4.81 -9.19
C LYS A 511 27.99 -3.61 -8.52
N GLU A 512 28.77 -2.86 -7.76
CA GLU A 512 28.33 -1.57 -7.21
C GLU A 512 28.32 -0.53 -8.33
N ILE A 513 27.12 -0.07 -8.71
CA ILE A 513 26.93 0.91 -9.77
C ILE A 513 26.17 2.12 -9.19
N PRO A 514 26.72 3.34 -9.30
CA PRO A 514 26.06 4.55 -8.86
C PRO A 514 24.78 4.83 -9.66
N GLY A 515 23.78 5.39 -8.99
CA GLY A 515 22.53 5.87 -9.59
C GLY A 515 21.37 4.88 -9.55
N GLY A 516 21.42 3.86 -8.70
CA GLY A 516 20.34 2.87 -8.57
C GLY A 516 20.14 2.01 -9.83
N VAL A 517 18.91 1.55 -10.08
CA VAL A 517 18.57 0.83 -11.33
C VAL A 517 18.83 1.70 -12.56
N PRO A 518 18.49 3.00 -12.58
CA PRO A 518 18.84 3.86 -13.72
C PRO A 518 20.33 3.84 -14.06
N GLY A 519 21.18 3.93 -13.04
CA GLY A 519 22.63 3.83 -13.17
C GLY A 519 23.11 2.47 -13.67
N TYR A 520 22.55 1.40 -13.11
CA TYR A 520 22.82 0.03 -13.53
C TYR A 520 22.48 -0.19 -15.01
N VAL A 521 21.29 0.26 -15.44
CA VAL A 521 20.84 0.15 -16.84
C VAL A 521 21.75 0.96 -17.77
N ALA A 522 22.17 2.16 -17.35
CA ALA A 522 23.09 3.00 -18.11
C ALA A 522 24.46 2.35 -18.31
N GLU A 523 24.98 1.67 -17.28
CA GLU A 523 26.21 0.90 -17.40
C GLU A 523 26.02 -0.35 -18.28
N LEU A 524 24.93 -1.10 -18.07
CA LEU A 524 24.61 -2.29 -18.86
C LEU A 524 24.46 -1.99 -20.35
N ALA A 525 23.85 -0.85 -20.69
CA ALA A 525 23.69 -0.40 -22.07
C ALA A 525 25.05 -0.29 -22.79
N LYS A 526 26.13 0.13 -22.11
CA LYS A 526 27.47 0.23 -22.71
C LYS A 526 28.04 -1.13 -23.14
N HIS A 527 27.61 -2.21 -22.51
CA HIS A 527 28.12 -3.57 -22.75
C HIS A 527 27.15 -4.46 -23.53
N SER A 528 25.88 -4.06 -23.64
CA SER A 528 24.84 -4.82 -24.30
C SER A 528 24.52 -4.28 -25.71
N THR A 529 24.26 -5.19 -26.65
CA THR A 529 23.78 -4.88 -28.00
C THR A 529 22.24 -4.80 -28.09
N ARG A 530 21.53 -5.00 -26.96
CA ARG A 530 20.06 -4.97 -26.92
C ARG A 530 19.53 -3.55 -27.09
N ALA A 531 18.87 -3.31 -28.23
CA ALA A 531 18.30 -2.01 -28.58
C ALA A 531 17.19 -1.50 -27.63
N GLY A 532 16.58 -2.39 -26.83
CA GLY A 532 15.56 -2.03 -25.82
C GLY A 532 16.11 -1.14 -24.71
N LEU A 533 17.28 -1.50 -24.16
CA LEU A 533 17.94 -0.76 -23.09
C LEU A 533 18.16 0.72 -23.45
N TYR A 534 18.64 0.99 -24.67
CA TYR A 534 18.88 2.35 -25.17
C TYR A 534 17.61 3.19 -25.35
N LYS A 535 16.43 2.56 -25.35
CA LYS A 535 15.12 3.21 -25.46
C LYS A 535 14.33 3.15 -24.15
N SER A 536 14.88 2.50 -23.12
CA SER A 536 14.24 2.31 -21.82
C SER A 536 14.04 3.66 -21.12
N GLY A 537 12.86 3.87 -20.51
CA GLY A 537 12.59 5.04 -19.68
C GLY A 537 13.46 5.10 -18.41
N LEU A 538 14.12 4.00 -18.06
CA LEU A 538 15.13 3.93 -17.01
C LEU A 538 16.38 4.79 -17.34
N LEU A 539 16.69 4.99 -18.63
CA LEU A 539 17.78 5.88 -19.06
C LEU A 539 17.29 7.33 -19.12
N ALA A 540 17.39 8.05 -18.00
CA ALA A 540 17.07 9.46 -17.98
C ALA A 540 18.09 10.30 -18.81
N PRO A 541 17.65 11.23 -19.69
CA PRO A 541 18.54 12.08 -20.49
C PRO A 541 19.48 12.97 -19.66
N ASP A 542 19.08 13.32 -18.45
CA ASP A 542 19.81 14.26 -17.59
C ASP A 542 21.03 13.63 -16.88
N PHE A 543 21.12 12.30 -16.81
CA PHE A 543 22.27 11.61 -16.21
C PHE A 543 23.50 11.58 -17.15
N VAL A 544 23.29 11.80 -18.45
CA VAL A 544 24.39 11.85 -19.45
C VAL A 544 25.13 13.19 -19.41
N ARG A 545 24.55 14.25 -18.82
CA ARG A 545 25.10 15.62 -18.82
C ARG A 545 25.95 16.01 -17.61
N ILE A 546 26.14 15.12 -16.63
CA ILE A 546 26.95 15.43 -15.43
C ILE A 546 28.44 15.07 -15.62
N GLN A 547 28.85 14.55 -16.79
CA GLN A 547 30.25 14.19 -17.08
C GLN A 547 30.83 14.86 -18.33
N SER A 548 30.44 16.11 -18.64
CA SER A 548 31.14 16.93 -19.65
C SER A 548 31.78 18.17 -19.04
#